data_AF-A0A845GBQ9-F1
#
_entry.id   AF-A0A845GBQ9-F1
#
_cell.length_a   1.000
_cell.length_b   1.000
_cell.length_c   1.000
_cell.angle_alpha   90.00
_cell.angle_beta   90.00
_cell.angle_gamma   90.00
#
_symmetry.space_group_name_H-M   'P 1'
#
loop_
_entity.id
_entity.type
_entity.pdbx_description
1 polymer ?
#
loop_
_entity_poly.entity_id
_entity_poly.type
_entity_poly.pdbx_seq_one_letter_code
_entity_poly.pdbx_strand_id
1 'polypeptide(L)'
;MADHMALEGCTSTDRSHMDSLLKTTRERMLSKCPDFQFIRDVADATKHAKLSVSKRVEAPREVSSSNQISATPGLFQAPFGEGVFAEAVIVFAVLKDGSSKPLLPAVRSVLEAWKTELLQ
;
A
#
# COMPACT_ATOMS: atom_id res chain seq x y z
N MET A 1 7.62 -5.73 -5.90
CA MET A 1 6.83 -6.73 -5.17
C MET A 1 7.48 -6.92 -3.82
N ALA A 2 7.11 -6.07 -2.88
CA ALA A 2 7.55 -6.18 -1.50
C ALA A 2 6.38 -6.02 -0.55
N ASP A 3 5.33 -6.77 -0.85
CA ASP A 3 4.25 -7.02 0.08
C ASP A 3 4.63 -8.33 0.77
N HIS A 4 5.48 -8.25 1.80
CA HIS A 4 5.78 -9.40 2.64
C HIS A 4 4.56 -9.65 3.53
N MET A 5 3.56 -10.34 2.98
CA MET A 5 2.55 -11.01 3.80
C MET A 5 3.16 -12.29 4.34
N ALA A 6 3.33 -12.36 5.65
CA ALA A 6 3.65 -13.60 6.33
C ALA A 6 2.36 -14.37 6.60
N LEU A 7 2.28 -15.62 6.15
CA LEU A 7 1.24 -16.55 6.54
C LEU A 7 1.72 -17.28 7.80
N GLU A 8 1.14 -16.95 8.95
CA GLU A 8 1.36 -17.75 10.16
C GLU A 8 0.64 -19.10 10.03
N GLY A 9 1.27 -20.17 10.52
CA GLY A 9 0.67 -21.51 10.54
C GLY A 9 0.64 -22.25 9.19
N CYS A 10 1.25 -21.71 8.13
CA CYS A 10 1.41 -22.46 6.87
C CYS A 10 2.51 -23.52 7.04
N THR A 11 2.12 -24.80 7.11
CA THR A 11 3.04 -25.95 7.25
C THR A 11 3.55 -26.50 5.92
N SER A 12 3.06 -25.95 4.80
CA SER A 12 3.40 -26.39 3.46
C SER A 12 4.73 -25.80 3.01
N THR A 13 5.61 -26.66 2.50
CA THR A 13 6.87 -26.25 1.84
C THR A 13 6.67 -25.94 0.36
N ASP A 14 5.47 -26.18 -0.18
CA ASP A 14 5.16 -25.95 -1.59
C ASP A 14 4.90 -24.47 -1.85
N ARG A 15 5.79 -23.87 -2.64
CA ARG A 15 5.70 -22.48 -3.07
C ARG A 15 4.40 -22.18 -3.82
N SER A 16 3.91 -23.09 -4.64
CA SER A 16 2.69 -22.87 -5.43
C SER A 16 1.45 -22.76 -4.54
N HIS A 17 1.42 -23.58 -3.48
CA HIS A 17 0.37 -23.53 -2.48
C HIS A 17 0.42 -22.24 -1.65
N MET A 18 1.61 -21.81 -1.23
CA MET A 18 1.79 -20.52 -0.54
C MET A 18 1.36 -19.33 -1.42
N ASP A 19 1.76 -19.32 -2.69
CA ASP A 19 1.38 -18.27 -3.64
C ASP A 19 -0.14 -18.20 -3.85
N SER A 20 -0.82 -19.36 -3.89
CA SER A 20 -2.28 -19.46 -3.96
C SER A 20 -2.96 -18.89 -2.71
N LEU A 21 -2.52 -19.29 -1.52
CA LEU A 21 -3.06 -18.78 -0.25
C LEU A 21 -2.89 -17.26 -0.09
N LEU A 22 -1.73 -16.74 -0.50
CA LEU A 22 -1.46 -15.31 -0.53
C LEU A 22 -2.38 -14.59 -1.52
N LYS A 23 -2.60 -15.16 -2.71
CA LYS A 23 -3.52 -14.60 -3.71
C LYS A 23 -4.94 -14.51 -3.16
N THR A 24 -5.48 -15.61 -2.62
CA THR A 24 -6.82 -15.66 -2.03
C THR A 24 -6.99 -14.65 -0.90
N THR A 25 -5.98 -14.54 -0.03
CA THR A 25 -6.05 -13.60 1.09
C THR A 25 -6.00 -12.14 0.62
N ARG A 26 -5.20 -11.84 -0.42
CA ARG A 26 -5.19 -10.51 -1.03
C ARG A 26 -6.54 -10.18 -1.67
N GLU A 27 -7.14 -11.10 -2.41
CA GLU A 27 -8.46 -10.89 -3.03
C GLU A 27 -9.55 -10.62 -1.99
N ARG A 28 -9.53 -11.37 -0.89
CA ARG A 28 -10.42 -11.14 0.25
C ARG A 28 -10.21 -9.77 0.91
N MET A 29 -8.96 -9.34 1.10
CA MET A 29 -8.67 -8.01 1.64
C MET A 29 -9.12 -6.89 0.70
N LEU A 30 -8.91 -7.08 -0.60
CA LEU A 30 -9.34 -6.12 -1.63
C LEU A 30 -10.86 -5.97 -1.69
N SER A 31 -11.60 -7.07 -1.55
CA SER A 31 -13.07 -7.02 -1.57
C SER A 31 -13.65 -6.32 -0.35
N LYS A 32 -12.98 -6.37 0.81
CA LYS A 32 -13.41 -5.69 2.04
C LYS A 32 -12.94 -4.25 2.14
N CYS A 33 -11.73 -3.95 1.68
CA CYS A 33 -11.11 -2.64 1.84
C CYS A 33 -10.33 -2.25 0.57
N PRO A 34 -10.95 -1.50 -0.36
CA PRO A 34 -10.28 -1.04 -1.59
C PRO A 34 -8.99 -0.24 -1.34
N ASP A 35 -8.91 0.46 -0.20
CA ASP A 35 -7.70 1.18 0.25
C ASP A 35 -6.49 0.27 0.45
N PHE A 36 -6.69 -1.05 0.57
CA PHE A 36 -5.60 -2.02 0.60
C PHE A 36 -4.77 -2.00 -0.69
N GLN A 37 -5.42 -1.87 -1.86
CA GLN A 37 -4.70 -1.77 -3.14
C GLN A 37 -3.86 -0.49 -3.20
N PHE A 38 -4.42 0.62 -2.70
CA PHE A 38 -3.75 1.91 -2.68
C PHE A 38 -2.47 1.88 -1.85
N ILE A 39 -2.52 1.36 -0.61
CA ILE A 39 -1.32 1.23 0.24
C ILE A 39 -0.27 0.37 -0.43
N ARG A 40 -0.69 -0.72 -1.07
CA ARG A 40 0.20 -1.65 -1.76
C ARG A 40 0.91 -0.99 -2.94
N ASP A 41 0.17 -0.23 -3.74
CA ASP A 41 0.75 0.51 -4.87
C ASP A 41 1.70 1.61 -4.39
N VAL A 42 1.39 2.30 -3.29
CA VAL A 42 2.30 3.26 -2.65
C VAL A 42 3.59 2.57 -2.17
N ALA A 43 3.49 1.46 -1.45
CA ALA A 43 4.64 0.73 -0.92
C ALA A 43 5.53 0.12 -2.01
N ASP A 44 4.94 -0.48 -3.03
CA ASP A 44 5.71 -0.98 -4.17
C ASP A 44 6.33 0.18 -4.97
N ALA A 45 5.63 1.31 -5.14
CA ALA A 45 6.14 2.49 -5.85
C ALA A 45 7.34 3.13 -5.11
N THR A 46 7.29 3.27 -3.79
CA THR A 46 8.42 3.79 -3.01
C THR A 46 9.62 2.86 -3.04
N LYS A 47 9.40 1.53 -2.94
CA LYS A 47 10.52 0.57 -2.97
C LYS A 47 11.17 0.47 -4.35
N HIS A 48 10.39 0.50 -5.43
CA HIS A 48 10.88 0.21 -6.78
C HIS A 48 11.04 1.46 -7.66
N ALA A 49 10.73 2.67 -7.16
CA ALA A 49 10.66 3.96 -7.87
C ALA A 49 9.62 4.02 -9.03
N LYS A 50 9.44 2.91 -9.74
CA LYS A 50 8.45 2.73 -10.79
C LYS A 50 7.85 1.34 -10.67
N LEU A 51 6.52 1.27 -10.66
CA LEU A 51 5.81 0.00 -10.73
C LEU A 51 5.99 -0.57 -12.14
N SER A 52 6.73 -1.67 -12.26
CA SER A 52 6.67 -2.48 -13.48
C SER A 52 5.23 -2.97 -13.63
N VAL A 53 4.60 -2.62 -14.75
CA VAL A 53 3.25 -3.08 -15.08
C VAL A 53 3.35 -4.59 -15.26
N SER A 54 3.12 -5.35 -14.18
CA SER A 54 2.95 -6.78 -14.30
C SER A 54 1.79 -7.01 -15.25
N LYS A 55 2.00 -7.80 -16.31
CA LYS A 55 1.00 -8.17 -17.32
C LYS A 55 -0.27 -8.83 -16.73
N ARG A 56 -0.34 -9.03 -15.41
CA ARG A 56 -1.41 -9.73 -14.67
C ARG A 56 -2.15 -8.87 -13.65
N VAL A 57 -2.05 -7.54 -13.70
CA VAL A 57 -2.83 -6.71 -12.75
C VAL A 57 -4.25 -6.56 -13.30
N GLU A 58 -5.20 -7.21 -12.65
CA GLU A 58 -6.63 -7.26 -13.03
C GLU A 58 -7.39 -5.95 -12.79
N ALA A 59 -6.77 -4.95 -12.12
CA ALA A 59 -7.36 -3.64 -11.89
C ALA A 59 -6.42 -2.50 -12.34
N PRO A 60 -6.93 -1.41 -12.96
CA PRO A 60 -6.12 -0.26 -13.31
C PRO A 60 -5.56 0.39 -12.04
N ARG A 61 -4.23 0.38 -11.87
CA ARG A 61 -3.57 1.01 -10.71
C ARG A 61 -3.69 2.54 -10.79
N GLU A 62 -3.99 3.18 -9.66
CA GLU A 62 -4.08 4.63 -9.55
C GLU A 62 -2.70 5.28 -9.25
N VAL A 63 -1.83 4.54 -8.56
CA VAL A 63 -0.44 4.92 -8.28
C VAL A 63 0.50 4.00 -9.07
N SER A 64 1.44 4.57 -9.81
CA SER A 64 2.33 3.88 -10.74
C SER A 64 3.81 4.24 -10.60
N SER A 65 4.12 5.35 -9.94
CA SER A 65 5.49 5.82 -9.70
C SER A 65 5.60 6.52 -8.35
N SER A 66 6.79 6.48 -7.75
CA SER A 66 7.13 7.23 -6.54
C SER A 66 6.95 8.74 -6.71
N ASN A 67 7.05 9.26 -7.94
CA ASN A 67 6.86 10.69 -8.23
C ASN A 67 5.43 11.17 -7.95
N GLN A 68 4.46 10.26 -7.88
CA GLN A 68 3.09 10.58 -7.49
C GLN A 68 2.93 10.75 -5.98
N ILE A 69 3.93 10.37 -5.19
CA ILE A 69 3.89 10.42 -3.73
C ILE A 69 4.56 11.72 -3.30
N SER A 70 3.83 12.52 -2.53
CA SER A 70 4.30 13.80 -2.02
C SER A 70 3.95 13.96 -0.55
N ALA A 71 4.55 14.94 0.08
CA ALA A 71 4.23 15.38 1.42
C ALA A 71 4.00 16.89 1.38
N THR A 72 3.11 17.39 2.23
CA THR A 72 3.00 18.84 2.42
C THR A 72 4.37 19.41 2.79
N PRO A 73 4.83 20.50 2.14
CA PRO A 73 6.07 21.14 2.53
C PRO A 73 5.94 21.56 4.00
N GLY A 74 6.80 21.04 4.87
CA GLY A 74 6.92 21.58 6.22
C GLY A 74 7.57 22.97 6.15
N LEU A 75 7.49 23.73 7.25
CA LEU A 75 8.19 25.02 7.39
C LEU A 75 9.69 24.93 7.08
N PHE A 76 10.27 23.72 7.20
CA PHE A 76 11.63 23.39 6.80
C PHE A 76 11.59 22.33 5.69
N GLN A 77 12.36 22.55 4.61
CA GLN A 77 12.62 21.55 3.57
C GLN A 77 13.49 20.42 4.15
N ALA A 78 12.92 19.57 5.00
CA ALA A 78 13.55 18.34 5.42
C ALA A 78 13.31 17.27 4.33
N PRO A 79 14.37 16.63 3.80
CA PRO A 79 14.21 15.53 2.86
C PRO A 79 13.46 14.34 3.50
N PHE A 80 12.88 13.50 2.65
CA PHE A 80 12.10 12.34 3.09
C PHE A 80 12.96 11.40 3.96
N GLY A 81 12.57 11.18 5.23
CA GLY A 81 13.30 10.33 6.18
C GLY A 81 14.06 11.08 7.28
N GLU A 82 14.13 12.42 7.21
CA GLU A 82 14.61 13.25 8.31
C GLU A 82 13.42 13.83 9.08
N GLY A 83 13.47 13.73 10.42
CA GLY A 83 12.34 14.08 11.29
C GLY A 83 11.90 15.53 11.09
N VAL A 84 10.69 15.73 10.56
CA VAL A 84 10.09 17.05 10.40
C VAL A 84 9.59 17.51 11.77
N PHE A 85 10.23 18.55 12.32
CA PHE A 85 9.83 19.12 13.61
C PHE A 85 8.45 19.78 13.49
N ALA A 86 7.50 19.25 14.27
CA ALA A 86 6.32 19.96 14.80
C ALA A 86 5.22 20.45 13.84
N GLU A 87 5.20 20.12 12.56
CA GLU A 87 4.07 20.44 11.67
C GLU A 87 3.35 19.21 11.14
N ALA A 88 2.05 19.37 10.84
CA ALA A 88 1.15 18.34 10.33
C ALA A 88 1.54 17.94 8.89
N VAL A 89 2.64 17.19 8.76
CA VAL A 89 3.06 16.63 7.48
C VAL A 89 2.06 15.59 7.03
N ILE A 90 1.28 15.93 6.01
CA ILE A 90 0.36 15.00 5.37
C ILE A 90 1.10 14.38 4.19
N VAL A 91 1.32 13.06 4.25
CA VAL A 91 1.76 12.27 3.10
C VAL A 91 0.53 11.92 2.26
N PHE A 92 0.59 12.20 0.96
CA PHE A 92 -0.49 11.94 0.02
C PHE A 92 0.05 11.46 -1.33
N ALA A 93 -0.82 10.83 -2.12
CA ALA A 93 -0.52 10.47 -3.49
C ALA A 93 -1.44 11.26 -4.44
N VAL A 94 -0.87 11.76 -5.53
CA VAL A 94 -1.62 12.33 -6.65
C VAL A 94 -2.01 11.20 -7.60
N LEU A 95 -3.31 10.92 -7.67
CA LEU A 95 -3.88 9.85 -8.50
C LEU A 95 -3.89 10.27 -9.98
N LYS A 96 -4.19 9.32 -10.87
CA LYS A 96 -4.21 9.56 -12.33
C LYS A 96 -5.24 10.59 -12.78
N ASP A 97 -6.32 10.75 -12.04
CA ASP A 97 -7.37 11.75 -12.29
C ASP A 97 -6.98 13.15 -11.77
N GLY A 98 -5.80 13.29 -11.17
CA GLY A 98 -5.30 14.53 -10.58
C GLY A 98 -5.78 14.77 -9.15
N SER A 99 -6.62 13.89 -8.59
CA SER A 99 -7.06 14.00 -7.21
C SER A 99 -5.93 13.62 -6.23
N SER A 100 -5.98 14.19 -5.03
CA SER A 100 -5.02 13.89 -3.97
C SER A 100 -5.64 12.98 -2.92
N LYS A 101 -5.00 11.83 -2.67
CA LYS A 101 -5.44 10.85 -1.66
C LYS A 101 -4.46 10.80 -0.49
N PRO A 102 -4.89 11.17 0.73
CA PRO A 102 -4.03 11.13 1.91
C PRO A 102 -3.76 9.69 2.35
N LEU A 103 -2.51 9.41 2.76
CA LEU A 103 -2.07 8.06 3.11
C LEU A 103 -2.59 7.62 4.49
N LEU A 104 -2.61 8.53 5.47
CA LEU A 104 -2.96 8.19 6.86
C LEU A 104 -4.40 7.64 7.02
N PRO A 105 -5.45 8.24 6.41
CA PRO A 105 -6.80 7.67 6.46
C PRO A 105 -6.89 6.28 5.82
N ALA A 106 -6.20 6.06 4.69
CA ALA A 106 -6.16 4.76 4.03
C ALA A 106 -5.50 3.69 4.92
N VAL A 107 -4.38 4.04 5.58
CA VAL A 107 -3.72 3.15 6.56
C VAL A 107 -4.66 2.77 7.70
N ARG A 108 -5.38 3.74 8.26
CA ARG A 108 -6.37 3.48 9.32
C ARG A 108 -7.49 2.56 8.83
N SER A 109 -8.02 2.79 7.63
CA SER A 109 -9.07 1.96 7.04
C SER A 109 -8.62 0.50 6.90
N VAL A 110 -7.41 0.27 6.40
CA VAL A 110 -6.85 -1.08 6.25
C VAL A 110 -6.59 -1.75 7.60
N LEU A 111 -6.09 -1.01 8.60
CA LEU A 111 -5.89 -1.54 9.96
C LEU A 111 -7.20 -1.95 10.62
N GLU A 112 -8.27 -1.15 10.48
CA GLU A 112 -9.59 -1.51 11.03
C GLU A 112 -10.20 -2.72 10.30
N ALA A 113 -10.01 -2.82 8.98
CA ALA A 113 -10.41 -4.01 8.22
C ALA A 113 -9.67 -5.27 8.71
N TRP A 114 -8.36 -5.18 8.99
CA TRP A 114 -7.60 -6.30 9.56
C TRP A 114 -8.03 -6.70 10.97
N LYS A 115 -8.30 -5.73 11.85
CA LYS A 115 -8.80 -6.02 13.20
C LYS A 115 -10.12 -6.80 13.14
N THR A 116 -10.99 -6.43 12.21
CA THR A 116 -12.28 -7.10 12.03
C THR A 116 -12.10 -8.55 11.53
N GLU A 117 -11.08 -8.81 10.70
CA GLU A 117 -10.74 -10.17 10.23
C GLU A 117 -10.10 -11.05 11.31
N LEU A 118 -9.28 -10.47 12.19
CA LEU A 118 -8.56 -11.22 13.23
C LEU A 118 -9.41 -11.50 14.47
N LEU A 119 -10.52 -10.77 14.66
CA LEU A 119 -11.44 -10.93 15.78
C LEU A 119 -12.68 -11.80 15.45
N GLN A 120 -12.69 -12.45 14.28
CA GLN A 120 -13.67 -13.48 13.90
C GLN A 120 -13.11 -14.88 14.13
#